data_AF-A0A944Y8J1-F1
#
_entry.id   AF-A0A944Y8J1-F1
#
_cell.length_a   1.000
_cell.length_b   1.000
_cell.length_c   1.000
_cell.angle_alpha   90.00
_cell.angle_beta   90.00
_cell.angle_gamma   90.00
#
_symmetry.space_group_name_H-M   'P 1'
#
loop_
_entity.id
_entity.type
_entity.pdbx_description
1 polymer ?
#
loop_
_entity_poly.entity_id
_entity_poly.type
_entity_poly.pdbx_seq_one_letter_code
_entity_poly.pdbx_strand_id
1 'polypeptide(L)'
;MSSGLYSRFLLFVFIVSQFQASIRVTAQPEPRWWKGNLHTHSLWSDGDDYPEMIMDWYKSTGYHFAVLSDHNVIQIGERWSGVASNAGKADAYEKYVAKWGADWVDTRVQEGKLQVRLKPLSEYRPLFDEIGRFLIVQSEEVTDRYLTAPIHINVTHPQQTLKPQGGDSVLEVMQNNIDAIVAQREATGQPMMPHINHPNFGWAVTAEEFMQLKGEKFFEVYNGHPSVRNEGDETHASMERFWDIVLTWRLGVLDLPVMYGIAT
;
A
#
# COMPACT_ATOMS: atom_id res chain seq x y z
N MET A 1 -74.80 49.21 -24.30
CA MET A 1 -73.69 49.28 -25.28
C MET A 1 -72.76 50.42 -24.87
N SER A 2 -71.45 50.26 -25.06
CA SER A 2 -70.31 51.09 -24.61
C SER A 2 -69.65 50.53 -23.33
N SER A 3 -68.65 49.65 -23.41
CA SER A 3 -67.25 49.81 -23.87
C SER A 3 -66.39 50.65 -22.91
N GLY A 4 -65.61 49.99 -22.06
CA GLY A 4 -64.54 50.60 -21.28
C GLY A 4 -63.58 49.51 -20.80
N LEU A 5 -62.45 49.39 -21.50
CA LEU A 5 -61.42 48.37 -21.33
C LEU A 5 -60.11 49.07 -20.95
N TYR A 6 -59.29 48.39 -20.13
CA TYR A 6 -57.89 48.70 -19.75
C TYR A 6 -57.69 49.84 -18.74
N SER A 7 -56.76 49.79 -17.78
CA SER A 7 -55.53 49.00 -17.64
C SER A 7 -55.18 48.90 -16.14
N ARG A 8 -54.90 47.71 -15.62
CA ARG A 8 -54.35 47.52 -14.28
C ARG A 8 -52.83 47.37 -14.37
N PHE A 9 -52.10 48.36 -13.87
CA PHE A 9 -50.66 48.30 -13.67
C PHE A 9 -50.34 47.28 -12.58
N LEU A 10 -49.65 46.18 -12.93
CA LEU A 10 -49.09 45.23 -11.97
C LEU A 10 -47.67 45.71 -11.61
N LEU A 11 -47.51 46.23 -10.39
CA LEU A 11 -46.22 46.56 -9.81
C LEU A 11 -45.57 45.28 -9.27
N PHE A 12 -44.56 44.75 -9.97
CA PHE A 12 -43.73 43.66 -9.46
C PHE A 12 -42.71 44.21 -8.47
N VAL A 13 -42.90 43.94 -7.18
CA VAL A 13 -41.90 44.20 -6.14
C VAL A 13 -40.94 43.01 -6.12
N PHE A 14 -39.72 43.20 -6.63
CA PHE A 14 -38.62 42.24 -6.45
C PHE A 14 -38.09 42.34 -5.02
N ILE A 15 -38.43 41.35 -4.19
CA ILE A 15 -37.77 41.14 -2.90
C ILE A 15 -36.46 40.40 -3.18
N VAL A 16 -35.35 41.12 -3.18
CA VAL A 16 -34.01 40.51 -3.19
C VAL A 16 -33.73 40.00 -1.78
N SER A 17 -33.93 38.70 -1.55
CA SER A 17 -33.46 38.01 -0.36
C SER A 17 -31.94 37.90 -0.41
N GLN A 18 -31.23 38.68 0.41
CA GLN A 18 -29.79 38.51 0.58
C GLN A 18 -29.52 37.26 1.44
N PHE A 19 -29.32 36.12 0.78
CA PHE A 19 -28.68 34.98 1.42
C PHE A 19 -27.19 35.30 1.60
N GLN A 20 -26.81 35.79 2.79
CA GLN A 20 -25.41 35.72 3.20
C GLN A 20 -25.10 34.27 3.56
N ALA A 21 -24.53 33.54 2.59
CA ALA A 21 -23.84 32.29 2.88
C ALA A 21 -22.61 32.65 3.73
N SER A 22 -22.72 32.48 5.04
CA SER A 22 -21.55 32.52 5.93
C SER A 22 -20.65 31.35 5.56
N ILE A 23 -19.58 31.62 4.81
CA ILE A 23 -18.49 30.68 4.58
C ILE A 23 -17.89 30.36 5.94
N ARG A 24 -18.26 29.21 6.51
CA ARG A 24 -17.51 28.64 7.61
C ARG A 24 -16.22 28.09 7.02
N VAL A 25 -15.14 28.84 7.18
CA VAL A 25 -13.80 28.26 7.07
C VAL A 25 -13.69 27.26 8.21
N THR A 26 -13.93 25.98 7.93
CA THR A 26 -13.56 24.93 8.87
C THR A 26 -12.04 24.99 8.96
N ALA A 27 -11.52 25.31 10.15
CA ALA A 27 -10.08 25.20 10.42
C ALA A 27 -9.62 23.82 9.92
N GLN A 28 -8.55 23.80 9.12
CA GLN A 28 -7.91 22.54 8.75
C GLN A 28 -7.60 21.82 10.07
N PRO A 29 -8.02 20.55 10.26
CA PRO A 29 -7.70 19.84 11.47
C PRO A 29 -6.18 19.84 11.66
N GLU A 30 -5.75 20.09 12.89
CA GLU A 30 -4.33 20.08 13.23
C GLU A 30 -3.66 18.79 12.71
N PRO A 31 -2.44 18.87 12.17
CA PRO A 31 -1.70 17.69 11.74
C PRO A 31 -1.62 16.67 12.89
N ARG A 32 -1.98 15.43 12.60
CA ARG A 32 -1.91 14.32 13.56
C ARG A 32 -0.96 13.25 13.06
N TRP A 33 -0.24 12.65 14.01
CA TRP A 33 0.62 11.51 13.74
C TRP A 33 -0.20 10.23 13.72
N TRP A 34 0.10 9.39 12.72
CA TRP A 34 -0.49 8.06 12.58
C TRP A 34 0.60 7.02 12.55
N LYS A 35 0.54 6.08 13.49
CA LYS A 35 1.32 4.85 13.44
C LYS A 35 0.72 3.90 12.41
N GLY A 36 1.49 3.42 11.45
CA GLY A 36 1.02 2.45 10.45
C GLY A 36 2.13 1.56 9.93
N ASN A 37 1.75 0.49 9.22
CA ASN A 37 2.68 -0.35 8.46
C ASN A 37 2.31 -0.32 6.97
N LEU A 38 3.32 -0.22 6.10
CA LEU A 38 3.23 -0.19 4.63
C LEU A 38 3.88 -1.39 3.94
N HIS A 39 4.46 -2.35 4.68
CA HIS A 39 5.09 -3.55 4.14
C HIS A 39 4.91 -4.73 5.11
N THR A 40 4.07 -5.71 4.76
CA THR A 40 3.85 -6.92 5.56
C THR A 40 3.29 -8.05 4.70
N HIS A 41 3.74 -9.28 4.96
CA HIS A 41 3.33 -10.47 4.23
C HIS A 41 2.45 -11.38 5.06
N SER A 42 1.56 -12.11 4.40
CA SER A 42 0.71 -13.14 4.98
C SER A 42 0.95 -14.48 4.30
N LEU A 43 0.18 -15.50 4.69
CA LEU A 43 0.15 -16.79 4.00
C LEU A 43 -0.37 -16.72 2.54
N TRP A 44 -0.82 -15.55 2.06
CA TRP A 44 -1.09 -15.31 0.64
C TRP A 44 0.19 -15.19 -0.21
N SER A 45 1.37 -14.96 0.39
CA SER A 45 2.66 -15.18 -0.27
C SER A 45 3.55 -16.09 0.58
N ASP A 46 4.40 -15.49 1.38
CA ASP A 46 5.54 -16.06 2.07
C ASP A 46 5.59 -15.67 3.56
N GLY A 47 4.59 -14.90 4.03
CA GLY A 47 4.39 -14.66 5.45
C GLY A 47 4.05 -15.94 6.22
N ASP A 48 4.03 -15.82 7.54
CA ASP A 48 3.92 -16.95 8.47
C ASP A 48 2.58 -17.05 9.21
N ASP A 49 1.66 -16.10 8.99
CA ASP A 49 0.34 -16.10 9.62
C ASP A 49 -0.81 -15.68 8.68
N TYR A 50 -2.05 -15.94 9.10
CA TYR A 50 -3.26 -15.65 8.34
C TYR A 50 -3.55 -14.13 8.34
N PRO A 51 -4.13 -13.58 7.25
CA PRO A 51 -4.43 -12.15 7.14
C PRO A 51 -5.08 -11.53 8.38
N GLU A 52 -6.09 -12.20 8.93
CA GLU A 52 -6.89 -11.73 10.05
C GLU A 52 -6.15 -11.79 11.38
N MET A 53 -5.24 -12.75 11.54
CA MET A 53 -4.36 -12.82 12.71
C MET A 53 -3.40 -11.63 12.72
N ILE A 54 -2.82 -11.31 11.56
CA ILE A 54 -1.92 -10.17 11.37
C ILE A 54 -2.66 -8.84 11.59
N MET A 55 -3.84 -8.66 10.98
CA MET A 55 -4.63 -7.43 11.13
C MET A 55 -5.12 -7.22 12.57
N ASP A 56 -5.51 -8.29 13.26
CA ASP A 56 -5.85 -8.21 14.68
C ASP A 56 -4.66 -7.77 15.53
N TRP A 57 -3.46 -8.29 15.26
CA TRP A 57 -2.26 -7.89 15.98
C TRP A 57 -1.96 -6.40 15.79
N TYR A 58 -1.99 -5.88 14.56
CA TYR A 58 -1.77 -4.44 14.33
C TYR A 58 -2.84 -3.58 15.01
N LYS A 59 -4.12 -3.94 14.86
CA LYS A 59 -5.23 -3.19 15.49
C LYS A 59 -5.13 -3.20 17.01
N SER A 60 -4.77 -4.33 17.62
CA SER A 60 -4.67 -4.48 19.08
C SER A 60 -3.42 -3.83 19.68
N THR A 61 -2.38 -3.59 18.88
CA THR A 61 -1.11 -2.95 19.30
C THR A 61 -1.03 -1.44 18.98
N GLY A 62 -2.17 -0.82 18.68
CA GLY A 62 -2.31 0.62 18.55
C GLY A 62 -1.82 1.20 17.22
N TYR A 63 -1.72 0.38 16.18
CA TYR A 63 -1.57 0.90 14.82
C TYR A 63 -2.89 1.51 14.36
N HIS A 64 -2.80 2.50 13.46
CA HIS A 64 -3.92 3.19 12.85
C HIS A 64 -4.23 2.72 11.43
N PHE A 65 -3.25 2.09 10.79
CA PHE A 65 -3.45 1.37 9.55
C PHE A 65 -2.39 0.30 9.39
N ALA A 66 -2.70 -0.71 8.60
CA ALA A 66 -1.74 -1.71 8.14
C ALA A 66 -2.10 -2.12 6.71
N VAL A 67 -1.13 -2.75 6.06
CA VAL A 67 -1.30 -3.36 4.75
C VAL A 67 -0.94 -4.83 4.81
N LEU A 68 -1.44 -5.58 3.83
CA LEU A 68 -0.84 -6.84 3.42
C LEU A 68 -0.39 -6.64 1.98
N SER A 69 0.93 -6.69 1.78
CA SER A 69 1.61 -6.43 0.52
C SER A 69 2.17 -7.74 -0.03
N ASP A 70 1.38 -8.81 -0.03
CA ASP A 70 1.83 -10.13 -0.48
C ASP A 70 2.43 -10.07 -1.91
N HIS A 71 3.47 -10.88 -2.14
CA HIS A 71 4.22 -10.89 -3.41
C HIS A 71 3.33 -11.16 -4.63
N ASN A 72 3.28 -10.21 -5.57
CA ASN A 72 2.62 -10.30 -6.87
C ASN A 72 1.14 -10.73 -6.81
N VAL A 73 0.45 -10.38 -5.72
CA VAL A 73 -0.95 -10.73 -5.52
C VAL A 73 -1.65 -9.71 -4.63
N ILE A 74 -2.88 -9.36 -5.00
CA ILE A 74 -3.84 -8.75 -4.07
C ILE A 74 -4.79 -9.84 -3.62
N GLN A 75 -5.29 -9.76 -2.38
CA GLN A 75 -6.08 -10.82 -1.76
C GLN A 75 -7.53 -10.88 -2.27
N ILE A 76 -7.68 -11.19 -3.56
CA ILE A 76 -8.96 -11.34 -4.25
C ILE A 76 -9.07 -12.79 -4.75
N GLY A 77 -10.29 -13.32 -4.69
CA GLY A 77 -10.62 -14.65 -5.19
C GLY A 77 -10.38 -15.76 -4.17
N GLU A 78 -10.51 -16.99 -4.65
CA GLU A 78 -10.39 -18.18 -3.82
C GLU A 78 -8.94 -18.67 -3.76
N ARG A 79 -8.43 -18.91 -2.54
CA ARG A 79 -7.09 -19.45 -2.33
C ARG A 79 -7.08 -20.43 -1.16
N TRP A 80 -6.32 -21.51 -1.31
CA TRP A 80 -6.17 -22.57 -0.31
C TRP A 80 -4.69 -22.81 0.00
N SER A 81 -4.36 -22.99 1.27
CA SER A 81 -3.00 -23.22 1.75
C SER A 81 -2.93 -24.50 2.58
N GLY A 82 -1.88 -25.30 2.41
CA GLY A 82 -1.67 -26.51 3.21
C GLY A 82 -1.21 -26.19 4.62
N VAL A 83 -1.88 -26.78 5.62
CA VAL A 83 -1.59 -26.55 7.05
C VAL A 83 -0.24 -27.12 7.46
N ALA A 84 0.06 -28.35 7.03
CA ALA A 84 1.23 -29.09 7.49
C ALA A 84 2.41 -29.02 6.49
N SER A 85 2.52 -27.96 5.69
CA SER A 85 3.66 -27.86 4.76
C SER A 85 4.98 -27.53 5.47
N ASN A 86 4.92 -26.96 6.68
CA ASN A 86 6.04 -26.84 7.62
C ASN A 86 5.53 -26.62 9.06
N ALA A 87 6.42 -26.66 10.06
CA ALA A 87 6.06 -26.52 11.47
C ALA A 87 5.42 -25.16 11.79
N GLY A 88 5.95 -24.06 11.24
CA GLY A 88 5.41 -22.71 11.48
C GLY A 88 3.95 -22.57 11.05
N LYS A 89 3.57 -23.16 9.90
CA LYS A 89 2.18 -23.14 9.43
C LYS A 89 1.23 -24.01 10.26
N ALA A 90 1.72 -25.09 10.84
CA ALA A 90 0.92 -25.89 11.77
C ALA A 90 0.58 -25.08 13.03
N ASP A 91 1.57 -24.40 13.61
CA ASP A 91 1.38 -23.55 14.78
C ASP A 91 0.46 -22.36 14.48
N ALA A 92 0.60 -21.73 13.30
CA ALA A 92 -0.28 -20.66 12.85
C ALA A 92 -1.73 -21.15 12.72
N TYR A 93 -1.94 -22.35 12.16
CA TYR A 93 -3.26 -22.94 12.01
C TYR A 93 -3.92 -23.22 13.36
N GLU A 94 -3.20 -23.79 14.32
CA GLU A 94 -3.75 -24.06 15.65
C GLU A 94 -4.20 -22.78 16.35
N LYS A 95 -3.38 -21.71 16.30
CA LYS A 95 -3.74 -20.38 16.82
C LYS A 95 -4.94 -19.79 16.08
N TYR A 96 -5.00 -19.95 14.76
CA TYR A 96 -6.07 -19.43 13.92
C TYR A 96 -7.41 -20.08 14.27
N VAL A 97 -7.46 -21.42 14.37
CA VAL A 97 -8.67 -22.15 14.79
C VAL A 97 -9.06 -21.80 16.23
N ALA A 98 -8.09 -21.69 17.14
CA ALA A 98 -8.36 -21.35 18.53
C ALA A 98 -8.99 -19.96 18.69
N LYS A 99 -8.59 -19.00 17.85
CA LYS A 99 -9.09 -17.61 17.91
C LYS A 99 -10.40 -17.40 17.17
N TRP A 100 -10.51 -17.94 15.95
CA TRP A 100 -11.62 -17.63 15.04
C TRP A 100 -12.70 -18.71 15.00
N GLY A 101 -12.41 -19.91 15.50
CA GLY A 101 -13.36 -21.01 15.59
C GLY A 101 -13.67 -21.66 14.24
N ALA A 102 -14.33 -22.81 14.32
CA ALA A 102 -14.65 -23.64 13.14
C ALA A 102 -15.67 -23.00 12.19
N ASP A 103 -16.51 -22.08 12.67
CA ASP A 103 -17.50 -21.38 11.85
C ASP A 103 -16.87 -20.37 10.89
N TRP A 104 -15.67 -19.86 11.24
CA TRP A 104 -14.91 -18.96 10.38
C TRP A 104 -13.89 -19.71 9.53
N VAL A 105 -13.18 -20.68 10.11
CA VAL A 105 -12.04 -21.35 9.47
C VAL A 105 -12.52 -22.46 8.52
N ASP A 106 -12.55 -22.13 7.22
CA ASP A 106 -12.88 -23.11 6.18
C ASP A 106 -11.72 -24.07 5.94
N THR A 107 -11.99 -25.37 6.05
CA THR A 107 -10.99 -26.41 5.80
C THR A 107 -11.47 -27.42 4.77
N ARG A 108 -10.52 -28.04 4.06
CA ARG A 108 -10.78 -29.17 3.16
C ARG A 108 -9.62 -30.16 3.20
N VAL A 109 -9.90 -31.39 2.81
CA VAL A 109 -8.85 -32.39 2.52
C VAL A 109 -8.75 -32.54 1.02
N GLN A 110 -7.57 -32.24 0.47
CA GLN A 110 -7.26 -32.44 -0.95
C GLN A 110 -5.98 -33.27 -1.06
N GLU A 111 -6.02 -34.39 -1.80
CA GLU A 111 -4.88 -35.31 -1.96
C GLU A 111 -4.30 -35.79 -0.61
N GLY A 112 -5.16 -36.02 0.39
CA GLY A 112 -4.75 -36.44 1.73
C GLY A 112 -4.08 -35.35 2.57
N LYS A 113 -4.05 -34.10 2.10
CA LYS A 113 -3.49 -32.96 2.83
C LYS A 113 -4.61 -32.05 3.32
N LEU A 114 -4.54 -31.67 4.60
CA LEU A 114 -5.40 -30.63 5.16
C LEU A 114 -5.01 -29.28 4.58
N GLN A 115 -5.99 -28.59 3.99
CA GLN A 115 -5.87 -27.24 3.48
C GLN A 115 -6.87 -26.33 4.20
N VAL A 116 -6.48 -25.08 4.36
CA VAL A 116 -7.30 -24.00 4.91
C VAL A 116 -7.49 -22.95 3.83
N ARG A 117 -8.71 -22.42 3.73
CA ARG A 117 -8.99 -21.31 2.82
C ARG A 117 -8.38 -20.04 3.38
N LEU A 118 -7.58 -19.35 2.58
CA LEU A 118 -7.12 -18.01 2.91
C LEU A 118 -8.23 -17.03 2.54
N LYS A 119 -8.72 -16.26 3.51
CA LYS A 119 -9.84 -15.34 3.25
C LYS A 119 -9.37 -14.18 2.36
N PRO A 120 -10.16 -13.79 1.35
CA PRO A 120 -9.91 -12.58 0.59
C PRO A 120 -10.17 -11.33 1.44
N LEU A 121 -9.56 -10.20 1.07
CA LEU A 121 -9.66 -8.93 1.78
C LEU A 121 -11.12 -8.51 2.03
N SER A 122 -12.02 -8.77 1.08
CA SER A 122 -13.44 -8.43 1.20
C SER A 122 -14.15 -9.12 2.37
N GLU A 123 -13.69 -10.29 2.80
CA GLU A 123 -14.33 -11.06 3.87
C GLU A 123 -13.92 -10.58 5.26
N TYR A 124 -12.64 -10.27 5.47
CA TYR A 124 -12.15 -9.90 6.80
C TYR A 124 -12.05 -8.39 7.03
N ARG A 125 -11.92 -7.56 5.99
CA ARG A 125 -11.80 -6.11 6.14
C ARG A 125 -12.91 -5.47 7.00
N PRO A 126 -14.20 -5.84 6.85
CA PRO A 126 -15.27 -5.29 7.68
C PRO A 126 -15.15 -5.60 9.18
N LEU A 127 -14.36 -6.61 9.57
CA LEU A 127 -14.11 -6.96 10.97
C LEU A 127 -13.16 -5.98 11.65
N PHE A 128 -12.28 -5.34 10.88
CA PHE A 128 -11.18 -4.52 11.40
C PHE A 128 -11.36 -3.04 11.13
N ASP A 129 -11.87 -2.67 9.96
CA ASP A 129 -12.02 -1.27 9.57
C ASP A 129 -12.88 -0.51 10.58
N GLU A 130 -12.28 0.51 11.18
CA GLU A 130 -12.89 1.37 12.19
C GLU A 130 -12.36 2.79 12.00
N ILE A 131 -13.24 3.68 11.51
CA ILE A 131 -12.89 5.06 11.19
C ILE A 131 -12.29 5.75 12.41
N GLY A 132 -11.10 6.33 12.21
CA GLY A 132 -10.38 7.02 13.27
C GLY A 132 -9.58 6.12 14.21
N ARG A 133 -9.64 4.79 14.03
CA ARG A 133 -8.89 3.82 14.83
C ARG A 133 -7.99 2.90 14.02
N PHE A 134 -8.52 2.17 13.04
CA PHE A 134 -7.72 1.21 12.27
C PHE A 134 -8.31 1.02 10.88
N LEU A 135 -7.49 1.10 9.84
CA LEU A 135 -7.89 0.83 8.46
C LEU A 135 -6.94 -0.17 7.81
N ILE A 136 -7.49 -1.11 7.07
CA ILE A 136 -6.71 -1.98 6.19
C ILE A 136 -6.63 -1.31 4.82
N VAL A 137 -5.41 -1.10 4.34
CA VAL A 137 -5.18 -0.53 3.01
C VAL A 137 -4.69 -1.65 2.09
N GLN A 138 -5.47 -1.95 1.04
CA GLN A 138 -5.10 -2.93 0.02
C GLN A 138 -3.73 -2.56 -0.55
N SER A 139 -2.82 -3.52 -0.62
CA SER A 139 -1.48 -3.33 -1.16
C SER A 139 -0.97 -4.61 -1.82
N GLU A 140 0.17 -4.51 -2.48
CA GLU A 140 0.88 -5.59 -3.16
C GLU A 140 2.38 -5.26 -3.16
N GLU A 141 3.24 -6.26 -3.06
CA GLU A 141 4.67 -6.14 -3.37
C GLU A 141 4.92 -6.67 -4.79
N VAL A 142 5.15 -5.76 -5.74
CA VAL A 142 5.60 -6.14 -7.08
C VAL A 142 7.03 -6.65 -6.96
N THR A 143 7.18 -7.96 -7.13
CA THR A 143 8.42 -8.71 -6.87
C THR A 143 9.01 -9.15 -8.19
N ASP A 144 10.11 -8.51 -8.57
CA ASP A 144 10.80 -8.69 -9.83
C ASP A 144 12.30 -8.97 -9.60
N ARG A 145 13.05 -9.16 -10.68
CA ARG A 145 14.50 -9.32 -10.62
C ARG A 145 15.17 -8.87 -11.92
N TYR A 146 16.41 -8.42 -11.81
CA TYR A 146 17.34 -8.39 -12.93
C TYR A 146 18.46 -9.38 -12.68
N LEU A 147 18.60 -10.41 -13.53
CA LEU A 147 19.48 -11.54 -13.28
C LEU A 147 19.24 -12.13 -11.87
N THR A 148 20.20 -11.96 -10.96
CA THR A 148 20.14 -12.40 -9.56
C THR A 148 19.77 -11.29 -8.58
N ALA A 149 19.69 -10.04 -9.02
CA ALA A 149 19.37 -8.89 -8.17
C ALA A 149 17.85 -8.84 -7.90
N PRO A 150 17.39 -9.04 -6.64
CA PRO A 150 15.98 -8.92 -6.29
C PRO A 150 15.55 -7.45 -6.29
N ILE A 151 14.42 -7.14 -6.94
CA ILE A 151 13.92 -5.77 -7.04
C ILE A 151 12.45 -5.78 -6.65
N HIS A 152 12.13 -5.12 -5.55
CA HIS A 152 10.76 -5.11 -5.05
C HIS A 152 10.23 -3.69 -4.85
N ILE A 153 8.96 -3.52 -5.22
CA ILE A 153 8.25 -2.24 -5.13
C ILE A 153 6.89 -2.51 -4.53
N ASN A 154 6.66 -1.98 -3.33
CA ASN A 154 5.31 -1.98 -2.78
C ASN A 154 4.46 -0.93 -3.47
N VAL A 155 3.21 -1.28 -3.72
CA VAL A 155 2.18 -0.35 -4.18
C VAL A 155 1.04 -0.34 -3.16
N THR A 156 0.81 0.83 -2.58
CA THR A 156 -0.36 1.06 -1.74
C THR A 156 -1.56 1.45 -2.60
N HIS A 157 -2.70 0.82 -2.33
CA HIS A 157 -4.00 1.04 -2.95
C HIS A 157 -4.13 0.68 -4.46
N PRO A 158 -3.48 -0.39 -4.97
CA PRO A 158 -3.71 -0.83 -6.36
C PRO A 158 -5.17 -1.26 -6.54
N GLN A 159 -5.72 -1.11 -7.74
CA GLN A 159 -7.06 -1.60 -8.11
C GLN A 159 -7.01 -3.03 -8.65
N GLN A 160 -5.90 -3.40 -9.27
CA GLN A 160 -5.64 -4.73 -9.79
C GLN A 160 -4.18 -5.10 -9.56
N THR A 161 -3.92 -6.41 -9.49
CA THR A 161 -2.56 -6.97 -9.41
C THR A 161 -1.67 -6.42 -10.53
N LEU A 162 -0.49 -5.95 -10.16
CA LEU A 162 0.55 -5.52 -11.08
C LEU A 162 1.51 -6.68 -11.32
N LYS A 163 1.66 -7.08 -12.58
CA LYS A 163 2.65 -8.09 -12.95
C LYS A 163 4.04 -7.46 -12.95
N PRO A 164 5.09 -8.20 -12.57
CA PRO A 164 6.47 -7.79 -12.81
C PRO A 164 6.70 -7.46 -14.29
N GLN A 165 7.32 -6.32 -14.57
CA GLN A 165 7.51 -5.83 -15.94
C GLN A 165 8.85 -6.26 -16.57
N GLY A 166 9.85 -6.65 -15.77
CA GLY A 166 11.19 -6.94 -16.24
C GLY A 166 11.92 -5.72 -16.82
N GLY A 167 13.06 -5.97 -17.46
CA GLY A 167 13.93 -4.94 -18.03
C GLY A 167 15.35 -5.49 -18.28
N ASP A 168 16.17 -4.73 -19.02
CA ASP A 168 17.53 -5.15 -19.39
C ASP A 168 18.61 -4.64 -18.41
N SER A 169 18.20 -3.99 -17.31
CA SER A 169 19.05 -3.57 -16.19
C SER A 169 18.23 -3.43 -14.89
N VAL A 170 18.92 -3.28 -13.75
CA VAL A 170 18.26 -2.97 -12.45
C VAL A 170 17.43 -1.68 -12.54
N LEU A 171 17.98 -0.63 -13.16
CA LEU A 171 17.28 0.63 -13.38
C LEU A 171 16.02 0.44 -14.24
N GLU A 172 16.11 -0.29 -15.34
CA GLU A 172 14.94 -0.53 -16.20
C GLU A 172 13.86 -1.36 -15.51
N VAL A 173 14.24 -2.41 -14.76
CA VAL A 173 13.26 -3.17 -13.97
C VAL A 173 12.55 -2.28 -12.97
N MET A 174 13.27 -1.42 -12.23
CA MET A 174 12.64 -0.47 -11.31
C MET A 174 11.72 0.51 -12.05
N GLN A 175 12.21 1.16 -13.11
CA GLN A 175 11.45 2.19 -13.83
C GLN A 175 10.21 1.60 -14.52
N ASN A 176 10.31 0.45 -15.16
CA ASN A 176 9.19 -0.20 -15.84
C ASN A 176 8.07 -0.56 -14.86
N ASN A 177 8.42 -1.08 -13.67
CA ASN A 177 7.44 -1.40 -12.64
C ASN A 177 6.81 -0.11 -12.05
N ILE A 178 7.57 0.96 -11.82
CA ILE A 178 7.02 2.27 -11.43
C ILE A 178 6.06 2.79 -12.50
N ASP A 179 6.44 2.73 -13.77
CA ASP A 179 5.65 3.23 -14.89
C ASP A 179 4.32 2.45 -15.00
N ALA A 180 4.32 1.14 -14.77
CA ALA A 180 3.10 0.34 -14.72
C ALA A 180 2.17 0.75 -13.57
N ILE A 181 2.73 1.06 -12.39
CA ILE A 181 1.96 1.57 -11.24
C ILE A 181 1.36 2.95 -11.56
N VAL A 182 2.18 3.86 -12.12
CA VAL A 182 1.73 5.20 -12.51
C VAL A 182 0.66 5.12 -13.58
N ALA A 183 0.82 4.27 -14.59
CA ALA A 183 -0.18 4.05 -15.63
C ALA A 183 -1.52 3.57 -15.05
N GLN A 184 -1.49 2.64 -14.08
CA GLN A 184 -2.71 2.20 -13.40
C GLN A 184 -3.35 3.34 -12.59
N ARG A 185 -2.55 4.13 -11.88
CA ARG A 185 -3.01 5.31 -11.12
C ARG A 185 -3.72 6.32 -12.04
N GLU A 186 -3.11 6.64 -13.16
CA GLU A 186 -3.64 7.61 -14.13
C GLU A 186 -4.92 7.09 -14.80
N ALA A 187 -4.92 5.83 -15.24
CA ALA A 187 -6.07 5.22 -15.91
C ALA A 187 -7.30 5.09 -15.00
N THR A 188 -7.10 4.87 -13.70
CA THR A 188 -8.19 4.68 -12.73
C THR A 188 -8.57 5.96 -11.98
N GLY A 189 -7.68 6.97 -11.94
CA GLY A 189 -7.81 8.13 -11.07
C GLY A 189 -7.69 7.81 -9.58
N GLN A 190 -7.39 6.55 -9.22
CA GLN A 190 -7.24 6.10 -7.85
C GLN A 190 -5.87 6.53 -7.32
N PRO A 191 -5.78 7.23 -6.18
CA PRO A 191 -4.49 7.49 -5.54
C PRO A 191 -3.76 6.18 -5.23
N MET A 192 -2.54 6.06 -5.72
CA MET A 192 -1.64 4.95 -5.43
C MET A 192 -0.31 5.51 -4.97
N MET A 193 0.34 4.82 -4.04
CA MET A 193 1.66 5.22 -3.54
C MET A 193 2.62 4.03 -3.71
N PRO A 194 3.45 4.04 -4.76
CA PRO A 194 4.58 3.14 -4.85
C PRO A 194 5.64 3.57 -3.82
N HIS A 195 6.46 2.61 -3.41
CA HIS A 195 7.74 2.86 -2.76
C HIS A 195 8.70 1.73 -3.09
N ILE A 196 9.98 2.04 -3.28
CA ILE A 196 11.01 1.01 -3.48
C ILE A 196 11.33 0.37 -2.13
N ASN A 197 11.29 -0.96 -2.08
CA ASN A 197 11.57 -1.71 -0.87
C ASN A 197 13.07 -1.97 -0.75
N HIS A 198 13.57 -1.90 0.48
CA HIS A 198 14.89 -2.33 0.94
C HIS A 198 15.96 -2.46 -0.18
N PRO A 199 16.44 -1.35 -0.77
CA PRO A 199 17.33 -1.38 -1.95
C PRO A 199 18.63 -2.19 -1.73
N ASN A 200 19.06 -2.27 -0.48
CA ASN A 200 20.21 -3.01 0.03
C ASN A 200 19.97 -4.52 0.24
N PHE A 201 18.75 -5.03 0.05
CA PHE A 201 18.50 -6.47 0.11
C PHE A 201 19.28 -7.18 -1.00
N GLY A 202 20.21 -8.06 -0.61
CA GLY A 202 21.14 -8.69 -1.56
C GLY A 202 22.10 -7.72 -2.25
N TRP A 203 22.23 -6.48 -1.78
CA TRP A 203 22.94 -5.38 -2.47
C TRP A 203 22.44 -5.14 -3.90
N ALA A 204 21.13 -5.31 -4.13
CA ALA A 204 20.55 -5.35 -5.46
C ALA A 204 20.60 -4.03 -6.22
N VAL A 205 20.46 -2.90 -5.51
CA VAL A 205 20.30 -1.58 -6.11
C VAL A 205 21.40 -0.63 -5.62
N THR A 206 22.09 0.00 -6.57
CA THR A 206 23.10 1.04 -6.28
C THR A 206 22.46 2.43 -6.19
N ALA A 207 23.16 3.38 -5.57
CA ALA A 207 22.68 4.77 -5.49
C ALA A 207 22.63 5.42 -6.88
N GLU A 208 23.56 5.03 -7.76
CA GLU A 208 23.68 5.53 -9.13
C GLU A 208 22.50 5.11 -10.00
N GLU A 209 22.03 3.87 -9.86
CA GLU A 209 20.80 3.41 -10.51
C GLU A 209 19.59 4.11 -9.87
N PHE A 210 19.52 4.11 -8.54
CA PHE A 210 18.37 4.64 -7.81
C PHE A 210 18.11 6.13 -8.10
N MET A 211 19.15 6.96 -8.12
CA MET A 211 19.01 8.41 -8.26
C MET A 211 18.36 8.86 -9.58
N GLN A 212 18.31 7.97 -10.57
CA GLN A 212 17.75 8.25 -11.90
C GLN A 212 16.22 8.06 -11.98
N LEU A 213 15.62 7.38 -11.00
CA LEU A 213 14.20 7.01 -11.02
C LEU A 213 13.25 8.21 -11.08
N LYS A 214 12.18 8.08 -11.87
CA LYS A 214 11.13 9.08 -12.06
C LYS A 214 9.77 8.49 -11.72
N GLY A 215 8.82 9.34 -11.30
CA GLY A 215 7.46 8.93 -10.91
C GLY A 215 7.32 8.48 -9.46
N GLU A 216 8.37 7.90 -8.88
CA GLU A 216 8.49 7.56 -7.46
C GLU A 216 9.00 8.74 -6.62
N LYS A 217 8.57 8.79 -5.35
CA LYS A 217 9.03 9.73 -4.32
C LYS A 217 9.39 9.08 -2.99
N PHE A 218 9.21 7.79 -2.79
CA PHE A 218 9.37 7.09 -1.53
C PHE A 218 10.21 5.82 -1.68
N PHE A 219 10.98 5.51 -0.64
CA PHE A 219 11.74 4.27 -0.54
C PHE A 219 11.96 3.91 0.92
N GLU A 220 12.23 2.64 1.18
CA GLU A 220 12.60 2.19 2.52
C GLU A 220 14.05 2.58 2.84
N VAL A 221 14.20 3.58 3.71
CA VAL A 221 15.50 3.89 4.34
C VAL A 221 15.81 2.91 5.48
N TYR A 222 14.78 2.26 6.01
CA TYR A 222 14.91 1.17 6.98
C TYR A 222 13.85 0.11 6.70
N ASN A 223 14.25 -1.15 6.76
CA ASN A 223 13.33 -2.30 6.76
C ASN A 223 13.71 -3.26 7.89
N GLY A 224 12.73 -3.68 8.68
CA GLY A 224 12.92 -4.56 9.84
C GLY A 224 13.28 -6.02 9.54
N HIS A 225 13.25 -6.46 8.28
CA HIS A 225 13.56 -7.83 7.91
C HIS A 225 15.05 -8.16 8.19
N PRO A 226 15.37 -9.27 8.89
CA PRO A 226 16.71 -9.52 9.43
C PRO A 226 17.80 -9.73 8.37
N SER A 227 17.42 -10.07 7.13
CA SER A 227 18.36 -10.21 6.02
C SER A 227 18.66 -8.89 5.30
N VAL A 228 17.98 -7.80 5.67
CA VAL A 228 18.23 -6.46 5.11
C VAL A 228 19.41 -5.82 5.82
N ARG A 229 20.27 -5.14 5.06
CA ARG A 229 21.57 -4.64 5.52
C ARG A 229 21.56 -3.13 5.73
N ASN A 230 20.68 -2.64 6.62
CA ASN A 230 20.41 -1.21 6.80
C ASN A 230 21.68 -0.39 7.10
N GLU A 231 22.60 -0.95 7.88
CA GLU A 231 23.84 -0.29 8.32
C GLU A 231 24.94 -0.23 7.25
N GLY A 232 24.77 -0.88 6.09
CA GLY A 232 25.85 -0.99 5.11
C GLY A 232 26.96 -1.96 5.54
N ASP A 233 28.11 -1.87 4.87
CA ASP A 233 29.36 -2.56 5.25
C ASP A 233 30.60 -1.72 4.83
N GLU A 234 31.80 -2.32 4.85
CA GLU A 234 33.04 -1.62 4.45
C GLU A 234 33.03 -1.10 3.00
N THR A 235 32.23 -1.72 2.13
CA THR A 235 32.15 -1.44 0.69
C THR A 235 30.80 -0.90 0.23
N HIS A 236 29.75 -1.00 1.06
CA HIS A 236 28.40 -0.54 0.77
C HIS A 236 27.95 0.52 1.77
N ALA A 237 27.39 1.62 1.28
CA ALA A 237 26.84 2.66 2.14
C ALA A 237 25.68 2.14 3.01
N SER A 238 25.55 2.67 4.23
CA SER A 238 24.30 2.55 5.00
C SER A 238 23.14 3.18 4.24
N MET A 239 21.90 2.79 4.54
CA MET A 239 20.74 3.36 3.85
C MET A 239 20.55 4.87 4.13
N GLU A 240 20.98 5.37 5.29
CA GLU A 240 21.05 6.81 5.55
C GLU A 240 22.04 7.50 4.61
N ARG A 241 23.27 6.98 4.50
CA ARG A 241 24.28 7.55 3.60
C ARG A 241 23.90 7.39 2.12
N PHE A 242 23.26 6.28 1.77
CA PHE A 242 22.68 6.06 0.45
C PHE A 242 21.68 7.17 0.11
N TRP A 243 20.81 7.52 1.07
CA TRP A 243 19.84 8.60 0.90
C TRP A 243 20.52 9.96 0.66
N ASP A 244 21.58 10.27 1.42
CA ASP A 244 22.36 11.50 1.24
C ASP A 244 22.98 11.58 -0.17
N ILE A 245 23.55 10.48 -0.66
CA ILE A 245 24.10 10.39 -2.02
C ILE A 245 23.00 10.67 -3.04
N VAL A 246 21.87 9.96 -2.94
CA VAL A 246 20.73 10.12 -3.85
C VAL A 246 20.22 11.56 -3.86
N LEU A 247 19.99 12.17 -2.70
CA LEU A 247 19.49 13.56 -2.62
C LEU A 247 20.50 14.58 -3.15
N THR A 248 21.78 14.40 -2.86
CA THR A 248 22.85 15.30 -3.33
C THR A 248 22.86 15.36 -4.85
N TRP A 249 22.82 14.20 -5.52
CA TRP A 249 22.84 14.15 -6.98
C TRP A 249 21.52 14.59 -7.59
N ARG A 250 20.38 14.16 -7.05
CA ARG A 250 19.07 14.52 -7.57
C ARG A 250 18.84 16.04 -7.55
N LEU A 251 19.14 16.68 -6.42
CA LEU A 251 18.89 18.11 -6.23
C LEU A 251 20.00 18.99 -6.81
N GLY A 252 21.26 18.54 -6.72
CA GLY A 252 22.41 19.35 -7.11
C GLY A 252 22.83 19.22 -8.57
N VAL A 253 22.51 18.10 -9.22
CA VAL A 253 23.04 17.77 -10.56
C VAL A 253 21.94 17.39 -11.56
N LEU A 254 21.00 16.54 -11.15
CA LEU A 254 20.03 15.94 -12.09
C LEU A 254 18.74 16.77 -12.26
N ASP A 255 18.53 17.80 -11.44
CA ASP A 255 17.28 18.58 -11.38
C ASP A 255 16.03 17.69 -11.21
N LEU A 256 16.16 16.71 -10.32
CA LEU A 256 15.09 15.76 -9.97
C LEU A 256 14.52 16.06 -8.59
N PRO A 257 13.22 15.77 -8.35
CA PRO A 257 12.59 16.07 -7.08
C PRO A 257 13.16 15.24 -5.92
N VAL A 258 12.93 15.75 -4.70
CA VAL A 258 13.23 15.07 -3.44
C VAL A 258 12.61 13.67 -3.42
N MET A 259 13.38 12.77 -2.84
CA MET A 259 13.04 11.39 -2.58
C MET A 259 12.97 11.21 -1.05
N TYR A 260 11.88 10.66 -0.54
CA TYR A 260 11.56 10.62 0.89
C TYR A 260 11.80 9.21 1.44
N GLY A 261 12.54 9.12 2.54
CA GLY A 261 12.70 7.87 3.28
C GLY A 261 11.46 7.52 4.10
N ILE A 262 11.04 6.25 4.04
CA ILE A 262 10.10 5.62 4.97
C ILE A 262 10.78 4.46 5.69
N ALA A 263 10.23 4.08 6.85
CA ALA A 263 10.70 2.94 7.63
C ALA A 263 9.58 1.92 7.78
N THR A 264 9.90 0.65 7.59
CA THR A 264 8.94 -0.47 7.60
C THR A 264 9.39 -1.64 8.46
#